data_AF-A0A963FQT1-F1
#
_entry.id   AF-A0A963FQT1-F1
#
_cell.length_a   1.000
_cell.length_b   1.000
_cell.length_c   1.000
_cell.angle_alpha   90.00
_cell.angle_beta   90.00
_cell.angle_gamma   90.00
#
_symmetry.space_group_name_H-M   'P 1'
#
loop_
_entity.id
_entity.type
_entity.pdbx_description
1 polymer ?
#
loop_
_entity_poly.entity_id
_entity_poly.type
_entity_poly.pdbx_seq_one_letter_code
_entity_poly.pdbx_strand_id
1 'polypeptide(L)'
;VNIVAMVFGNLDDTSATGVAFTRYPDTGENKLFGEYLVKAQGEDVVAGTRTPKPIDELADEMPELHRQLVDLRNRLESHYREVQDFEFTIEKGRLYCLQTRNGKMNATALVRTSVEMVGEGLIDKKQALLRIKPEALDQMLFPRIDASTASQPVARGLAASPGAATGIAIFDADRAEKAGHDGAAVIL
;
A
#
# COMPACT_ATOMS: atom_id res chain seq x y z
N VAL A 1 20.29 -12.36 11.10
CA VAL A 1 21.02 -11.14 11.52
C VAL A 1 21.71 -10.59 10.29
N ASN A 2 21.43 -9.35 9.91
CA ASN A 2 22.08 -8.66 8.80
C ASN A 2 22.95 -7.55 9.39
N ILE A 3 24.22 -7.49 9.01
CA ILE A 3 25.15 -6.42 9.41
C ILE A 3 25.51 -5.66 8.13
N VAL A 4 25.21 -4.37 8.11
CA VAL A 4 25.37 -3.51 6.93
C VAL A 4 26.10 -2.23 7.29
N ALA A 5 26.72 -1.59 6.30
CA ALA A 5 27.27 -0.25 6.49
C ALA A 5 26.14 0.76 6.70
N MET A 6 26.34 1.71 7.63
CA MET A 6 25.36 2.76 7.90
C MET A 6 25.34 3.80 6.79
N VAL A 7 24.14 4.32 6.53
CA VAL A 7 23.86 5.46 5.65
C VAL A 7 22.93 6.41 6.43
N PHE A 8 23.14 7.72 6.30
CA PHE A 8 22.51 8.72 7.16
C PHE A 8 21.54 9.64 6.41
N GLY A 9 20.23 9.45 6.62
CA GLY A 9 19.17 10.33 6.11
C GLY A 9 18.94 11.61 6.91
N ASN A 10 19.69 11.82 8.00
CA ASN A 10 19.46 12.87 9.00
C ASN A 10 20.56 13.94 9.09
N LEU A 11 21.42 14.06 8.07
CA LEU A 11 22.56 14.99 8.11
C LEU A 11 22.19 16.44 7.77
N ASP A 12 21.43 16.65 6.70
CA ASP A 12 21.11 17.97 6.16
C ASP A 12 19.87 17.92 5.26
N ASP A 13 19.50 19.07 4.65
CA ASP A 13 18.29 19.18 3.81
C ASP A 13 18.40 18.40 2.50
N THR A 14 19.59 17.87 2.18
CA THR A 14 19.82 17.00 1.02
C THR A 14 19.87 15.53 1.42
N SER A 15 19.47 15.22 2.66
CA SER A 15 19.41 13.88 3.22
C SER A 15 17.99 13.54 3.63
N ALA A 16 17.56 12.31 3.35
CA ALA A 16 16.20 11.85 3.59
C ALA A 16 16.15 10.33 3.77
N THR A 17 15.02 9.81 4.22
CA THR A 17 14.73 8.38 4.27
C THR A 17 13.27 8.13 3.93
N GLY A 18 12.96 6.97 3.38
CA GLY A 18 11.59 6.65 3.00
C GLY A 18 11.35 5.19 2.71
N VAL A 19 10.06 4.89 2.51
CA VAL A 19 9.54 3.58 2.13
C VAL A 19 8.68 3.74 0.88
N ALA A 20 8.76 2.80 -0.05
CA ALA A 20 8.07 2.92 -1.32
C ALA A 20 7.65 1.57 -1.89
N PHE A 21 6.56 1.58 -2.64
CA PHE A 21 6.06 0.48 -3.43
C PHE A 21 6.19 0.81 -4.91
N THR A 22 6.54 -0.18 -5.74
CA THR A 22 6.63 0.05 -7.19
C THR A 22 5.27 0.26 -7.86
N ARG A 23 4.17 -0.15 -7.21
CA ARG A 23 2.78 0.12 -7.57
C ARG A 23 1.96 0.37 -6.30
N TYR A 24 0.79 0.97 -6.43
CA TYR A 24 -0.12 1.17 -5.30
C TYR A 24 -0.55 -0.18 -4.70
N PRO A 25 -0.32 -0.45 -3.40
CA PRO A 25 -0.61 -1.74 -2.78
C PRO A 25 -2.11 -1.99 -2.53
N ASP A 26 -2.94 -0.95 -2.61
CA ASP A 26 -4.37 -0.94 -2.34
C ASP A 26 -5.23 -0.93 -3.62
N THR A 27 -4.80 -0.20 -4.66
CA THR A 27 -5.53 -0.12 -5.94
C THR A 27 -4.89 -0.91 -7.06
N GLY A 28 -3.59 -1.23 -6.94
CA GLY A 28 -2.77 -1.81 -7.99
C GLY A 28 -2.36 -0.84 -9.08
N GLU A 29 -2.63 0.47 -8.93
CA GLU A 29 -2.24 1.48 -9.92
C GLU A 29 -0.72 1.48 -10.17
N ASN A 30 -0.34 1.46 -11.45
CA ASN A 30 1.06 1.42 -11.90
C ASN A 30 1.74 2.80 -11.76
N LYS A 31 1.91 3.24 -10.51
CA LYS A 31 2.62 4.47 -10.12
C LYS A 31 3.47 4.20 -8.88
N LEU A 32 4.57 4.95 -8.74
CA LEU A 32 5.38 4.94 -7.53
C LEU A 32 4.49 5.42 -6.37
N PHE A 33 4.43 4.62 -5.30
CA PHE A 33 3.67 4.95 -4.10
C PHE A 33 4.60 4.91 -2.91
N GLY A 34 4.44 5.78 -1.93
CA GLY A 34 5.30 5.77 -0.76
C GLY A 34 5.34 7.09 -0.05
N GLU A 35 6.20 7.14 0.96
CA GLU A 35 6.37 8.31 1.80
C GLU A 35 7.83 8.46 2.26
N TYR A 36 8.21 9.70 2.57
CA TYR A 36 9.57 10.03 2.97
C TYR A 36 9.62 11.17 3.99
N LEU A 37 10.76 11.27 4.66
CA LEU A 37 11.09 12.37 5.57
C LEU A 37 12.49 12.89 5.27
N VAL A 38 12.61 14.22 5.14
CA VAL A 38 13.89 14.94 5.07
C VAL A 38 14.48 15.08 6.48
N LYS A 39 15.80 15.02 6.59
CA LYS A 39 16.55 15.07 7.85
C LYS A 39 16.00 14.06 8.88
N ALA A 40 15.90 12.80 8.49
CA ALA A 40 15.27 11.75 9.29
C ALA A 40 15.97 10.40 9.16
N GLN A 41 15.71 9.51 10.11
CA GLN A 41 16.11 8.10 10.07
C GLN A 41 14.88 7.20 9.96
N GLY A 42 15.07 5.94 9.55
CA GLY A 42 13.95 5.03 9.28
C GLY A 42 12.97 4.89 10.46
N GLU A 43 13.48 5.02 11.69
CA GLU A 43 12.66 5.07 12.91
C GLU A 43 11.62 6.20 12.89
N ASP A 44 11.97 7.40 12.41
CA ASP A 44 11.06 8.55 12.37
C ASP A 44 9.86 8.32 11.44
N VAL A 45 10.07 7.56 10.36
CA VAL A 45 9.02 7.20 9.40
C VAL A 45 8.04 6.22 10.05
N VAL A 46 8.54 5.28 10.86
CA VAL A 46 7.71 4.26 11.52
C VAL A 46 7.04 4.78 12.79
N ALA A 47 7.70 5.67 13.54
CA ALA A 47 7.21 6.18 14.81
C ALA A 47 6.03 7.14 14.67
N GLY A 48 5.83 7.75 13.49
CA GLY A 48 4.72 8.67 13.22
C GLY A 48 4.76 9.97 14.04
N THR A 49 5.92 10.31 14.63
CA THR A 49 6.13 11.57 15.36
C THR A 49 6.17 12.77 14.42
N ARG A 50 6.56 12.53 13.17
CA ARG A 50 6.53 13.49 12.07
C ARG A 50 5.59 12.95 11.00
N THR A 51 4.79 13.84 10.41
CA THR A 51 3.97 13.49 9.24
C THR A 51 4.88 13.30 8.03
N PRO A 52 4.97 12.09 7.46
CA PRO A 52 5.72 11.85 6.24
C PRO A 52 5.10 12.59 5.05
N LYS A 53 5.94 12.93 4.08
CA LYS A 53 5.49 13.52 2.82
C LYS A 53 5.22 12.41 1.80
N PRO A 54 4.19 12.52 0.94
CA PRO A 54 4.02 11.66 -0.22
C PRO A 54 5.28 11.66 -1.10
N ILE A 55 5.68 10.50 -1.60
CA ILE A 55 6.89 10.36 -2.41
C ILE A 55 6.90 11.22 -3.69
N ASP A 56 5.72 11.56 -4.22
CA ASP A 56 5.57 12.43 -5.38
C ASP A 56 6.12 13.85 -5.13
N GLU A 57 6.05 14.36 -3.89
CA GLU A 57 6.61 15.68 -3.54
C GLU A 57 8.14 15.72 -3.69
N LEU A 58 8.80 14.56 -3.71
CA LEU A 58 10.23 14.49 -3.96
C LEU A 58 10.59 14.93 -5.39
N ALA A 59 9.64 14.86 -6.33
CA ALA A 59 9.84 15.38 -7.69
C ALA A 59 10.07 16.90 -7.70
N ASP A 60 9.50 17.63 -6.74
CA ASP A 60 9.67 19.07 -6.60
C ASP A 60 10.89 19.41 -5.71
N GLU A 61 11.10 18.67 -4.61
CA GLU A 61 12.17 18.95 -3.64
C GLU A 61 13.55 18.45 -4.08
N MET A 62 13.62 17.26 -4.68
CA MET A 62 14.86 16.59 -5.09
C MET A 62 14.68 15.87 -6.44
N PRO A 63 14.46 16.61 -7.55
CA PRO A 63 14.01 16.06 -8.84
C PRO A 63 14.95 14.99 -9.42
N GLU A 64 16.26 15.13 -9.23
CA GLU A 64 17.24 14.13 -9.67
C GLU A 64 17.12 12.82 -8.88
N LEU A 65 16.90 12.90 -7.57
CA LEU A 65 16.75 11.73 -6.71
C LEU A 65 15.41 11.04 -6.92
N HIS A 66 14.35 11.80 -7.18
CA HIS A 66 13.08 11.24 -7.60
C HIS A 66 13.21 10.44 -8.92
N ARG A 67 13.95 10.98 -9.91
CA ARG A 67 14.24 10.24 -11.15
C ARG A 67 15.01 8.93 -10.88
N GLN A 68 16.02 8.98 -10.02
CA GLN A 68 16.77 7.77 -9.63
C GLN A 68 15.88 6.74 -8.89
N LEU A 69 14.91 7.18 -8.08
CA LEU A 69 13.93 6.30 -7.45
C LEU A 69 13.01 5.64 -8.47
N VAL A 70 12.55 6.39 -9.49
CA VAL A 70 11.76 5.83 -10.59
C VAL A 70 12.57 4.79 -11.38
N ASP A 71 13.87 5.04 -11.61
CA ASP A 71 14.76 4.08 -12.25
C ASP A 71 14.98 2.83 -11.38
N LEU A 72 15.19 3.02 -10.07
CA LEU A 72 15.31 1.92 -9.11
C LEU A 72 14.04 1.07 -9.08
N ARG A 73 12.87 1.70 -9.00
CA ARG A 73 11.56 1.07 -9.09
C ARG A 73 11.45 0.16 -10.32
N ASN A 74 11.75 0.69 -11.50
CA ASN A 74 11.66 -0.04 -12.75
C ASN A 74 12.63 -1.24 -12.77
N ARG A 75 13.86 -1.06 -12.27
CA ARG A 75 14.87 -2.13 -12.16
C ARG A 75 14.44 -3.24 -11.21
N LEU A 76 13.92 -2.88 -10.04
CA LEU A 76 13.44 -3.81 -9.03
C LEU A 76 12.29 -4.65 -9.57
N GLU A 77 11.24 -4.02 -10.12
CA GLU A 77 10.07 -4.71 -10.64
C GLU A 77 10.41 -5.59 -11.85
N SER A 78 11.30 -5.12 -12.74
CA SER A 78 11.78 -5.91 -13.88
C SER A 78 12.60 -7.14 -13.46
N HIS A 79 13.44 -6.98 -12.42
CA HIS A 79 14.31 -8.05 -11.94
C HIS A 79 13.51 -9.13 -11.19
N TYR A 80 12.69 -8.72 -10.22
CA TYR A 80 11.93 -9.65 -9.39
C TYR A 80 10.66 -10.17 -10.07
N ARG A 81 10.21 -9.51 -11.15
CA ARG A 81 8.93 -9.78 -11.82
C ARG A 81 7.76 -9.78 -10.83
N GLU A 82 7.83 -8.85 -9.90
CA GLU A 82 6.88 -8.67 -8.82
C GLU A 82 6.95 -7.22 -8.32
N VAL A 83 5.82 -6.69 -7.88
CA VAL A 83 5.76 -5.38 -7.23
C VAL A 83 6.61 -5.42 -5.96
N GLN A 84 7.51 -4.47 -5.82
CA GLN A 84 8.41 -4.42 -4.68
C GLN A 84 7.96 -3.36 -3.68
N ASP A 85 8.03 -3.72 -2.40
CA ASP A 85 8.10 -2.84 -1.23
C ASP A 85 9.58 -2.67 -0.90
N PHE A 86 10.08 -1.44 -0.93
CA PHE A 86 11.50 -1.15 -0.76
C PHE A 86 11.73 0.05 0.15
N GLU A 87 12.83 -0.01 0.88
CA GLU A 87 13.28 1.03 1.81
C GLU A 87 14.52 1.69 1.23
N PHE A 88 14.61 3.01 1.37
CA PHE A 88 15.72 3.79 0.84
C PHE A 88 16.16 4.90 1.80
N THR A 89 17.41 5.29 1.64
CA THR A 89 17.99 6.47 2.30
C THR A 89 18.75 7.29 1.27
N ILE A 90 18.60 8.60 1.38
CA ILE A 90 19.37 9.59 0.67
C ILE A 90 20.34 10.19 1.68
N GLU A 91 21.64 10.07 1.43
CA GLU A 91 22.68 10.73 2.23
C GLU A 91 23.38 11.75 1.34
N LYS A 92 23.27 13.04 1.66
CA LYS A 92 23.94 14.13 0.94
C LYS A 92 23.78 14.05 -0.58
N GLY A 93 22.54 13.89 -1.05
CA GLY A 93 22.25 13.83 -2.48
C GLY A 93 22.57 12.48 -3.15
N ARG A 94 22.88 11.42 -2.39
CA ARG A 94 23.13 10.08 -2.93
C ARG A 94 22.09 9.08 -2.45
N LEU A 95 21.40 8.43 -3.39
CA LEU A 95 20.41 7.39 -3.12
C LEU A 95 21.06 6.05 -2.79
N TYR A 96 20.56 5.40 -1.73
CA TYR A 96 20.88 4.04 -1.32
C TYR A 96 19.59 3.24 -1.14
N CYS A 97 19.52 2.05 -1.73
CA CYS A 97 18.46 1.08 -1.45
C CYS A 97 18.92 0.19 -0.29
N LEU A 98 18.14 0.16 0.78
CA LEU A 98 18.48 -0.58 2.00
C LEU A 98 17.85 -1.96 2.04
N GLN A 99 16.62 -2.06 1.54
CA GLN A 99 15.84 -3.29 1.53
C GLN A 99 14.90 -3.29 0.33
N THR A 100 14.60 -4.48 -0.19
CA THR A 100 13.49 -4.70 -1.10
C THR A 100 12.89 -6.09 -0.84
N ARG A 101 11.58 -6.21 -1.01
CA ARG A 101 10.83 -7.46 -0.89
C ARG A 101 9.56 -7.37 -1.73
N ASN A 102 8.95 -8.52 -1.99
CA ASN A 102 7.63 -8.54 -2.62
C ASN A 102 6.62 -7.75 -1.77
N GLY A 103 5.99 -6.77 -2.41
CA GLY A 103 5.01 -5.91 -1.78
C GLY A 103 3.76 -6.68 -1.38
N LYS A 104 3.33 -6.52 -0.13
CA LYS A 104 2.02 -7.02 0.30
C LYS A 104 0.94 -6.14 -0.33
N MET A 105 -0.05 -6.79 -0.92
CA MET A 105 -1.14 -6.15 -1.62
C MET A 105 -2.48 -6.71 -1.19
N ASN A 106 -3.53 -5.90 -1.34
CA ASN A 106 -4.89 -6.44 -1.24
C ASN A 106 -5.26 -7.22 -2.53
N ALA A 107 -6.38 -7.93 -2.49
CA ALA A 107 -6.84 -8.75 -3.60
C ALA A 107 -7.10 -7.95 -4.89
N THR A 108 -7.68 -6.75 -4.76
CA THR A 108 -7.97 -5.88 -5.91
C THR A 108 -6.68 -5.49 -6.63
N ALA A 109 -5.67 -5.06 -5.87
CA ALA A 109 -4.35 -4.71 -6.39
C ALA A 109 -3.64 -5.93 -7.00
N LEU A 110 -3.69 -7.11 -6.36
CA LEU A 110 -3.10 -8.34 -6.91
C LEU A 110 -3.70 -8.74 -8.25
N VAL A 111 -5.03 -8.65 -8.40
CA VAL A 111 -5.71 -8.95 -9.67
C VAL A 111 -5.27 -7.96 -10.74
N ARG A 112 -5.36 -6.66 -10.46
CA ARG A 112 -5.00 -5.61 -11.43
C ARG A 112 -3.54 -5.74 -11.88
N THR A 113 -2.61 -5.82 -10.94
CA THR A 113 -1.18 -5.92 -11.24
C THR A 113 -0.86 -7.19 -12.00
N SER A 114 -1.47 -8.33 -11.67
CA SER A 114 -1.25 -9.58 -12.41
C SER A 114 -1.72 -9.49 -13.86
N VAL A 115 -2.82 -8.78 -14.15
CA VAL A 115 -3.29 -8.55 -15.52
C VAL A 115 -2.39 -7.56 -16.26
N GLU A 116 -2.05 -6.43 -15.65
CA GLU A 116 -1.20 -5.40 -16.26
C GLU A 116 0.21 -5.94 -16.55
N MET A 117 0.83 -6.66 -15.61
CA MET A 117 2.16 -7.24 -15.80
C MET A 117 2.21 -8.32 -16.89
N VAL A 118 1.09 -9.00 -17.18
CA VAL A 118 0.98 -9.86 -18.38
C VAL A 118 0.93 -9.01 -19.64
N GLY A 119 0.15 -7.92 -19.64
CA GLY A 119 0.07 -6.98 -20.76
C GLY A 119 1.42 -6.31 -21.09
N GLU A 120 2.23 -6.07 -20.06
CA GLU A 120 3.59 -5.53 -20.15
C GLU A 120 4.64 -6.59 -20.53
N GLY A 121 4.27 -7.88 -20.55
CA GLY A 121 5.18 -9.00 -20.83
C GLY A 121 6.17 -9.32 -19.71
N LEU A 122 5.95 -8.78 -18.51
CA LEU A 122 6.80 -8.99 -17.34
C LEU A 122 6.61 -10.40 -16.74
N ILE A 123 5.40 -10.94 -16.84
CA ILE A 123 5.04 -12.31 -16.43
C ILE A 123 4.14 -12.96 -17.48
N ASP A 124 4.07 -14.29 -17.49
CA ASP A 124 3.11 -15.04 -18.29
C ASP A 124 1.76 -15.25 -17.58
N LYS A 125 0.75 -15.74 -18.31
CA LYS A 125 -0.60 -16.00 -17.76
C LYS A 125 -0.59 -17.04 -16.63
N LYS A 126 0.31 -18.03 -16.68
CA LYS A 126 0.39 -19.08 -15.65
C LYS A 126 0.94 -18.50 -14.34
N GLN A 127 1.97 -17.67 -14.43
CA GLN A 127 2.51 -16.91 -13.31
C GLN A 127 1.45 -15.98 -12.72
N ALA A 128 0.72 -15.24 -13.57
CA ALA A 128 -0.39 -14.38 -13.15
C ALA A 128 -1.44 -15.13 -12.32
N LEU A 129 -1.85 -16.31 -12.75
CA LEU A 129 -2.82 -17.14 -12.02
C LEU A 129 -2.27 -17.64 -10.68
N LEU A 130 -1.00 -18.04 -10.61
CA LEU A 130 -0.38 -18.58 -9.40
C LEU A 130 0.01 -17.51 -8.36
N ARG A 131 0.03 -16.23 -8.76
CA ARG A 131 0.26 -15.09 -7.84
C ARG A 131 -0.89 -14.88 -6.86
N ILE A 132 -2.11 -15.28 -7.24
CA ILE A 132 -3.33 -14.99 -6.49
C ILE A 132 -3.75 -16.25 -5.73
N LYS A 133 -3.69 -16.18 -4.41
CA LYS A 133 -4.24 -17.22 -3.55
C LYS A 133 -5.77 -17.19 -3.63
N PRO A 134 -6.45 -18.35 -3.77
CA PRO A 134 -7.91 -18.38 -3.84
C PRO A 134 -8.60 -17.63 -2.69
N GLU A 135 -8.07 -17.73 -1.47
CA GLU A 135 -8.65 -17.11 -0.27
C GLU A 135 -8.58 -15.57 -0.30
N ALA A 136 -7.68 -15.00 -1.10
CA ALA A 136 -7.63 -13.54 -1.27
C ALA A 136 -8.85 -13.03 -2.04
N LEU A 137 -9.42 -13.84 -2.94
CA LEU A 137 -10.56 -13.43 -3.77
C LEU A 137 -11.86 -13.33 -2.98
N ASP A 138 -11.98 -14.00 -1.83
CA ASP A 138 -13.17 -13.94 -0.98
C ASP A 138 -13.50 -12.50 -0.57
N GLN A 139 -12.47 -11.67 -0.32
CA GLN A 139 -12.64 -10.25 0.00
C GLN A 139 -13.26 -9.44 -1.14
N MET A 140 -13.11 -9.88 -2.39
CA MET A 140 -13.72 -9.22 -3.55
C MET A 140 -15.20 -9.55 -3.70
N LEU A 141 -15.68 -10.62 -3.04
CA LEU A 141 -17.07 -11.03 -3.04
C LEU A 141 -17.89 -10.29 -1.98
N PHE A 142 -17.25 -9.58 -1.05
CA PHE A 142 -17.97 -8.80 -0.05
C PHE A 142 -18.74 -7.63 -0.68
N PRO A 143 -19.96 -7.34 -0.20
CA PRO A 143 -20.72 -6.16 -0.62
C PRO A 143 -19.88 -4.89 -0.47
N ARG A 144 -20.05 -3.95 -1.41
CA ARG A 144 -19.39 -2.63 -1.38
C ARG A 144 -20.45 -1.53 -1.46
N ILE A 145 -20.15 -0.39 -0.86
CA ILE A 145 -20.93 0.83 -1.06
C ILE A 145 -20.58 1.38 -2.45
N ASP A 146 -21.59 1.76 -3.21
CA ASP A 146 -21.40 2.41 -4.51
C ASP A 146 -20.67 3.75 -4.31
N ALA A 147 -19.53 3.93 -4.99
CA ALA A 147 -18.69 5.12 -4.88
C ALA A 147 -19.39 6.41 -5.37
N SER A 148 -20.47 6.29 -6.15
CA SER A 148 -21.31 7.43 -6.56
C SER A 148 -22.26 7.92 -5.45
N THR A 149 -22.36 7.19 -4.33
CA THR A 149 -23.24 7.55 -3.21
C THR A 149 -22.66 8.73 -2.43
N ALA A 150 -23.21 9.93 -2.64
CA ALA A 150 -22.80 11.16 -1.95
C ALA A 150 -23.42 11.27 -0.55
N SER A 151 -23.06 10.38 0.38
CA SER A 151 -23.46 10.48 1.79
C SER A 151 -22.29 10.93 2.66
N GLN A 152 -22.52 11.93 3.51
CA GLN A 152 -21.51 12.35 4.48
C GLN A 152 -21.45 11.36 5.64
N PRO A 153 -20.27 10.83 6.00
CA PRO A 153 -20.12 9.93 7.13
C PRO A 153 -20.40 10.68 8.45
N VAL A 154 -21.22 10.08 9.32
CA VAL A 154 -21.50 10.64 10.67
C VAL A 154 -20.37 10.35 11.67
N ALA A 155 -19.57 9.32 11.41
CA ALA A 155 -18.44 8.90 12.25
C ALA A 155 -17.44 8.07 11.43
N ARG A 156 -16.21 7.93 11.95
CA ARG A 156 -15.17 7.05 11.40
C ARG A 156 -14.52 6.26 12.53
N GLY A 157 -14.48 4.94 12.38
CA GLY A 157 -13.83 4.02 13.32
C GLY A 157 -12.60 3.33 12.75
N LEU A 158 -12.07 2.37 13.50
CA LEU A 158 -11.02 1.46 13.03
C LEU A 158 -11.62 0.39 12.11
N ALA A 159 -10.95 0.11 10.99
CA ALA A 159 -11.38 -0.90 10.03
C ALA A 159 -11.05 -2.32 10.54
N ALA A 160 -11.88 -2.86 11.43
CA ALA A 160 -11.67 -4.19 12.02
C ALA A 160 -11.90 -5.35 11.04
N SER A 161 -12.87 -5.22 10.14
CA SER A 161 -13.19 -6.20 9.09
C SER A 161 -13.63 -5.48 7.81
N PRO A 162 -13.24 -5.95 6.61
CA PRO A 162 -13.68 -5.36 5.34
C PRO A 162 -15.14 -5.73 5.02
N GLY A 163 -15.77 -4.91 4.17
CA GLY A 163 -17.13 -5.13 3.65
C GLY A 163 -18.08 -3.97 3.96
N ALA A 164 -19.18 -3.91 3.22
CA ALA A 164 -20.29 -3.00 3.47
C ALA A 164 -21.44 -3.77 4.14
N ALA A 165 -21.95 -3.24 5.24
CA ALA A 165 -23.14 -3.75 5.92
C ALA A 165 -24.21 -2.68 5.96
N THR A 166 -25.46 -3.08 5.80
CA THR A 166 -26.64 -2.23 5.95
C THR A 166 -27.66 -2.96 6.81
N GLY A 167 -28.38 -2.24 7.66
CA GLY A 167 -29.34 -2.85 8.57
C GLY A 167 -29.85 -1.90 9.64
N ILE A 168 -30.71 -2.43 10.50
CA ILE A 168 -31.27 -1.71 11.65
C ILE A 168 -30.28 -1.79 12.82
N ALA A 169 -29.97 -0.65 13.45
CA ALA A 169 -29.15 -0.61 14.65
C ALA A 169 -29.88 -1.26 15.83
N ILE A 170 -29.29 -2.29 16.44
CA ILE A 170 -29.81 -3.02 17.59
C ILE A 170 -28.71 -3.09 18.65
N PHE A 171 -28.99 -2.67 19.87
CA PHE A 171 -27.98 -2.54 20.94
C PHE A 171 -27.96 -3.73 21.91
N ASP A 172 -28.48 -4.88 21.49
CA ASP A 172 -28.62 -6.09 22.29
C ASP A 172 -28.42 -7.32 21.41
N ALA A 173 -27.51 -8.22 21.81
CA ALA A 173 -27.08 -9.33 20.96
C ALA A 173 -28.20 -10.33 20.70
N ASP A 174 -28.97 -10.71 21.72
CA ASP A 174 -30.07 -11.69 21.60
C ASP A 174 -31.18 -11.16 20.67
N ARG A 175 -31.48 -9.86 20.75
CA ARG A 175 -32.43 -9.22 19.84
C ARG A 175 -31.91 -9.14 18.41
N ALA A 176 -30.63 -8.86 18.22
CA ALA A 176 -30.01 -8.82 16.90
C ALA A 176 -30.02 -10.19 16.23
N GLU A 177 -29.69 -11.24 16.98
CA GLU A 177 -29.74 -12.63 16.53
C GLU A 177 -31.16 -13.04 16.13
N LYS A 178 -32.16 -12.79 16.98
CA LYS A 178 -33.56 -13.11 16.67
C LYS A 178 -34.04 -12.39 15.41
N ALA A 179 -33.79 -11.09 15.30
CA ALA A 179 -34.20 -10.31 14.13
C ALA A 179 -33.48 -10.79 12.84
N GLY A 180 -32.21 -11.19 12.95
CA GLY A 180 -31.46 -11.80 11.86
C GLY A 180 -32.07 -13.14 11.40
N HIS A 181 -32.47 -14.00 12.33
CA HIS A 181 -33.18 -15.25 12.02
C HIS A 181 -34.54 -15.04 11.35
N ASP A 182 -35.23 -13.96 11.71
CA ASP A 182 -36.49 -13.54 11.08
C ASP A 182 -36.28 -12.87 9.70
N GLY A 183 -35.03 -12.77 9.22
CA GLY A 183 -34.67 -12.27 7.90
C GLY A 183 -34.41 -10.76 7.82
N ALA A 184 -34.36 -10.06 8.95
CA ALA A 184 -34.01 -8.64 8.97
C ALA A 184 -32.49 -8.44 8.83
N ALA A 185 -32.10 -7.41 8.08
CA ALA A 185 -30.71 -6.95 8.07
C ALA A 185 -30.43 -6.11 9.33
N VAL A 186 -29.39 -6.45 10.08
CA VAL A 186 -29.09 -5.91 11.42
C VAL A 186 -27.68 -5.36 11.52
N ILE A 187 -27.50 -4.33 12.35
CA ILE A 187 -26.21 -3.78 12.77
C ILE A 187 -26.20 -3.82 14.31
N LEU A 188 -25.31 -4.62 14.89
CA LEU A 188 -25.09 -4.70 16.35
C LEU A 188 -24.04 -3.68 16.79
#